data_AF-A0A444QZT5-F1
#
_entry.id   AF-A0A444QZT5-F1
#
_cell.length_a   1.000
_cell.length_b   1.000
_cell.length_c   1.000
_cell.angle_alpha   90.00
_cell.angle_beta   90.00
_cell.angle_gamma   90.00
#
_symmetry.space_group_name_H-M   'P 1'
#
loop_
_entity.id
_entity.type
_entity.pdbx_description
1 polymer ?
#
loop_
_entity_poly.entity_id
_entity_poly.type
_entity_poly.pdbx_seq_one_letter_code
_entity_poly.pdbx_strand_id
1 'polypeptide(L)'
;VGELDALIESSGIDRRKFNRSNQAKWIEKISAWAEEETNSYQLPESLEKFSQRFLEDRTKAGGETPRHPLFEAIDQLLAEPLSIRDLVITRALAEIRETVAREKRRRGELGFDDMLSRLDSALRSESGEVLAAAIRTRFPVAMIDEFQDTDPQQYRIFRRIWHHQPETALLLIGDP
;
A
#
# COMPACT_ATOMS: atom_id res chain seq x y z
N VAL A 1 3.16 -31.68 21.36
CA VAL A 1 1.93 -31.39 22.13
C VAL A 1 2.14 -31.62 23.62
N GLY A 2 2.56 -32.81 24.07
CA GLY A 2 2.73 -33.11 25.51
C GLY A 2 3.68 -32.21 26.31
N GLU A 3 4.70 -31.61 25.69
CA GLU A 3 5.61 -30.65 26.35
C GLU A 3 4.94 -29.29 26.61
N LEU A 4 4.09 -28.83 25.69
CA LEU A 4 3.34 -27.58 25.82
C LEU A 4 2.21 -27.72 26.85
N ASP A 5 1.55 -28.87 26.89
CA ASP A 5 0.49 -29.16 27.86
C ASP A 5 1.05 -29.11 29.30
N ALA A 6 2.19 -29.77 29.54
CA ALA A 6 2.85 -29.76 30.84
C ALA A 6 3.30 -28.35 31.25
N LEU A 7 3.85 -27.57 30.30
CA LEU A 7 4.28 -26.20 30.52
C LEU A 7 3.11 -25.29 30.91
N ILE A 8 2.02 -25.31 30.14
CA ILE A 8 0.82 -24.52 30.41
C ILE A 8 0.17 -24.96 31.72
N GLU A 9 0.18 -26.25 32.02
CA GLU A 9 -0.33 -26.78 33.29
C GLU A 9 0.49 -26.32 34.49
N SER A 10 1.83 -26.27 34.39
CA SER A 10 2.65 -25.78 35.50
C SER A 10 2.57 -24.25 35.74
N SER A 11 1.92 -23.51 34.84
CA SER A 11 1.93 -22.04 34.84
C SER A 11 0.84 -21.36 35.68
N GLY A 12 0.98 -20.04 35.86
CA GLY A 12 0.04 -19.15 36.54
C GLY A 12 -1.19 -18.75 35.71
N ILE A 13 -1.43 -19.38 34.56
CA ILE A 13 -2.51 -19.03 33.64
C ILE A 13 -3.91 -19.19 34.28
N ASP A 14 -4.85 -18.31 33.92
CA ASP A 14 -6.24 -18.41 34.38
C ASP A 14 -6.97 -19.59 33.70
N ARG A 15 -6.89 -20.76 34.35
CA ARG A 15 -7.50 -22.00 33.88
C ARG A 15 -9.03 -21.97 33.77
N ARG A 16 -9.72 -20.96 34.31
CA ARG A 16 -11.17 -20.81 34.05
C ARG A 16 -11.41 -20.37 32.61
N LYS A 17 -10.56 -19.48 32.09
CA LYS A 17 -10.65 -18.91 30.74
C LYS A 17 -9.84 -19.70 29.71
N PHE A 18 -8.73 -20.32 30.15
CA PHE A 18 -7.84 -21.15 29.33
C PHE A 18 -7.87 -22.62 29.79
N ASN A 19 -9.05 -23.24 29.82
CA ASN A 19 -9.22 -24.62 30.27
C ASN A 19 -8.80 -25.65 29.20
N ARG A 20 -8.55 -26.91 29.61
CA ARG A 20 -8.14 -28.00 28.71
C ARG A 20 -9.12 -28.26 27.55
N SER A 21 -10.42 -28.07 27.77
CA SER A 21 -11.42 -28.28 26.69
C SER A 21 -11.29 -27.24 25.58
N ASN A 22 -11.09 -25.97 25.94
CA ASN A 22 -10.85 -24.89 24.97
C ASN A 22 -9.52 -25.07 24.26
N GLN A 23 -8.46 -25.43 25.00
CA GLN A 23 -7.15 -25.73 24.43
C GLN A 23 -7.24 -26.83 23.35
N ALA A 24 -7.88 -27.95 23.67
CA ALA A 24 -8.08 -29.06 22.73
C ALA A 24 -8.83 -28.61 21.47
N LYS A 25 -9.92 -27.83 21.63
CA LYS A 25 -10.69 -27.29 20.49
C LYS A 25 -9.86 -26.36 19.61
N TRP A 26 -9.01 -25.52 20.19
CA TRP A 26 -8.16 -24.61 19.41
C TRP A 26 -7.03 -25.35 18.72
N ILE A 27 -6.40 -26.32 19.38
CA ILE A 27 -5.37 -27.18 18.78
C ILE A 27 -5.96 -27.98 17.61
N GLU A 28 -7.16 -28.53 17.77
CA GLU A 28 -7.87 -29.23 16.69
C GLU A 28 -8.09 -28.32 15.48
N LYS A 29 -8.58 -27.08 15.70
CA LYS A 29 -8.74 -26.09 14.62
C LYS A 29 -7.41 -25.73 13.93
N ILE A 30 -6.35 -25.55 14.69
CA ILE A 30 -5.02 -25.24 14.15
C ILE A 30 -4.48 -26.44 13.37
N SER A 31 -4.69 -27.66 13.87
CA SER A 31 -4.24 -28.90 13.21
C SER A 31 -4.98 -29.12 11.90
N ALA A 32 -6.31 -28.97 11.91
CA ALA A 32 -7.12 -29.05 10.69
C ALA A 32 -6.68 -28.01 9.65
N TRP A 33 -6.48 -26.76 10.06
CA TRP A 33 -5.95 -25.71 9.18
C TRP A 33 -4.55 -26.03 8.62
N ALA A 34 -3.67 -26.62 9.43
CA ALA A 34 -2.32 -26.99 9.00
C ALA A 34 -2.31 -28.16 7.99
N GLU A 35 -3.37 -28.97 7.96
CA GLU A 35 -3.58 -30.07 7.01
C GLU A 35 -4.33 -29.63 5.74
N GLU A 36 -4.95 -28.45 5.73
CA GLU A 36 -5.61 -27.88 4.56
C GLU A 36 -4.61 -27.37 3.52
N GLU A 37 -4.97 -27.48 2.25
CA GLU A 37 -4.17 -26.90 1.16
C GLU A 37 -4.14 -25.37 1.30
N THR A 38 -2.93 -24.81 1.35
CA THR A 38 -2.72 -23.37 1.56
C THR A 38 -3.15 -22.56 0.35
N ASN A 39 -4.42 -22.18 0.32
CA ASN A 39 -5.04 -21.41 -0.77
C ASN A 39 -5.10 -19.91 -0.49
N SER A 40 -4.77 -19.47 0.73
CA SER A 40 -4.76 -18.06 1.11
C SER A 40 -3.73 -17.77 2.19
N TYR A 41 -3.48 -16.49 2.45
CA TYR A 41 -2.61 -16.01 3.54
C TYR A 41 -3.38 -15.75 4.85
N GLN A 42 -4.59 -16.31 4.99
CA GLN A 42 -5.38 -16.16 6.20
C GLN A 42 -4.94 -17.16 7.28
N LEU A 43 -4.59 -16.63 8.45
CA LEU A 43 -4.28 -17.42 9.64
C LEU A 43 -5.56 -17.64 10.47
N PRO A 44 -5.71 -18.80 11.12
CA PRO A 44 -6.89 -19.07 11.94
C PRO A 44 -6.83 -18.26 13.25
N GLU A 45 -7.95 -17.68 13.68
CA GLU A 45 -8.05 -16.93 14.95
C GLU A 45 -7.65 -17.76 16.19
N SER A 46 -7.73 -19.09 16.11
CA SER A 46 -7.28 -19.98 17.18
C SER A 46 -5.77 -19.91 17.41
N LEU A 47 -4.97 -19.54 16.40
CA LEU A 47 -3.52 -19.42 16.50
C LEU A 47 -3.11 -18.31 17.48
N GLU A 48 -3.85 -17.19 17.48
CA GLU A 48 -3.65 -16.07 18.42
C GLU A 48 -3.76 -16.51 19.88
N LYS A 49 -4.56 -17.56 20.18
CA LYS A 49 -4.74 -18.05 21.55
C LYS A 49 -3.48 -18.70 22.14
N PHE A 50 -2.48 -18.98 21.31
CA PHE A 50 -1.17 -19.50 21.72
C PHE A 50 -0.04 -18.49 21.49
N SER A 51 -0.36 -17.22 21.24
CA SER A 51 0.65 -16.15 21.15
C SER A 51 1.17 -15.79 22.55
N GLN A 52 2.44 -15.36 22.66
CA GLN A 52 3.03 -15.00 23.94
C GLN A 52 2.28 -13.83 24.59
N ARG A 53 1.90 -12.82 23.81
CA ARG A 53 1.03 -11.70 24.26
C ARG A 53 -0.31 -12.17 24.82
N PHE A 54 -1.00 -13.07 24.14
CA PHE A 54 -2.29 -13.57 24.62
C PHE A 54 -2.14 -14.33 25.95
N LEU A 55 -1.08 -15.14 26.09
CA LEU A 55 -0.83 -15.89 27.33
C LEU A 55 -0.47 -14.97 28.50
N GLU A 56 0.24 -13.87 28.26
CA GLU A 56 0.51 -12.83 29.27
C GLU A 56 -0.79 -12.20 29.77
N ASP A 57 -1.69 -11.79 28.87
CA ASP A 57 -3.01 -11.21 29.22
C ASP A 57 -3.93 -12.18 29.98
N ARG A 58 -3.72 -13.49 29.81
CA ARG A 58 -4.51 -14.54 30.47
C ARG A 58 -3.84 -15.10 31.71
N THR A 59 -2.67 -14.62 32.08
CA THR A 59 -1.98 -15.01 33.31
C THR A 59 -2.48 -14.18 34.50
N LYS A 60 -2.68 -14.82 35.65
CA LYS A 60 -3.16 -14.13 36.85
C LYS A 60 -2.11 -13.12 37.36
N ALA A 61 -2.55 -12.05 38.02
CA ALA A 61 -1.64 -11.11 38.66
C ALA A 61 -0.70 -11.83 39.65
N GLY A 62 0.62 -11.70 39.44
CA GLY A 62 1.65 -12.39 40.22
C GLY A 62 1.87 -13.87 39.88
N GLY A 63 1.21 -14.40 38.84
CA GLY A 63 1.48 -15.73 38.30
C GLY A 63 2.59 -15.72 37.25
N GLU A 64 3.30 -16.84 37.10
CA GLU A 64 4.30 -16.99 36.04
C GLU A 64 3.63 -17.37 34.72
N THR A 65 3.85 -16.55 33.69
CA THR A 65 3.36 -16.81 32.33
C THR A 65 4.13 -17.96 31.70
N PRO A 66 3.45 -18.93 31.04
CA PRO A 66 4.15 -19.96 30.28
C PRO A 66 4.94 -19.31 29.13
N ARG A 67 6.21 -19.66 29.01
CA ARG A 67 7.11 -19.16 27.96
C ARG A 67 7.66 -20.32 27.15
N HIS A 68 7.57 -20.20 25.83
CA HIS A 68 8.09 -21.18 24.89
C HIS A 68 8.44 -20.49 23.56
N PRO A 69 9.51 -20.88 22.86
CA PRO A 69 9.88 -20.28 21.57
C PRO A 69 8.74 -20.27 20.53
N LEU A 70 7.86 -21.28 20.58
CA LEU A 70 6.67 -21.35 19.73
C LEU A 70 5.72 -20.15 19.94
N PHE A 71 5.49 -19.71 21.18
CA PHE A 71 4.55 -18.62 21.47
C PHE A 71 5.07 -17.28 20.94
N GLU A 72 6.38 -17.09 21.03
CA GLU A 72 7.07 -15.92 20.46
C GLU A 72 7.08 -15.96 18.92
N ALA A 73 7.28 -17.14 18.32
CA ALA A 73 7.19 -17.30 16.87
C ALA A 73 5.78 -17.02 16.33
N ILE A 74 4.73 -17.37 17.09
CA ILE A 74 3.34 -17.04 16.74
C ILE A 74 3.13 -15.51 16.80
N ASP A 75 3.65 -14.82 17.81
CA ASP A 75 3.56 -13.35 17.86
C ASP A 75 4.26 -12.68 16.67
N GLN A 76 5.42 -13.19 16.25
CA GLN A 76 6.13 -12.67 15.08
C GLN A 76 5.32 -12.88 13.80
N LEU A 77 4.76 -14.07 13.61
CA LEU A 77 3.94 -14.41 12.46
C LEU A 77 2.67 -13.54 12.37
N LEU A 78 2.03 -13.25 13.51
CA LEU A 78 0.83 -12.41 13.57
C LEU A 78 1.13 -10.91 13.43
N ALA A 79 2.37 -10.49 13.69
CA ALA A 79 2.78 -9.08 13.59
C ALA A 79 3.05 -8.64 12.15
N GLU A 80 3.36 -9.57 11.24
CA GLU A 80 3.58 -9.26 9.83
C GLU A 80 2.27 -9.34 9.03
N PRO A 81 1.84 -8.24 8.37
CA PRO A 81 0.72 -8.30 7.45
C PRO A 81 1.08 -9.21 6.27
N LEU A 82 0.60 -10.45 6.28
CA LEU A 82 0.73 -11.39 5.16
C LEU A 82 -0.21 -10.98 4.02
N SER A 83 0.04 -9.83 3.40
CA SER A 83 -0.79 -9.28 2.32
C SER A 83 0.02 -9.09 1.05
N ILE A 84 -0.16 -10.00 0.09
CA ILE A 84 0.30 -9.77 -1.30
C ILE A 84 -0.53 -8.68 -1.96
N ARG A 85 -1.65 -8.24 -1.36
CA ARG A 85 -2.57 -7.28 -1.98
C ARG A 85 -1.86 -6.02 -2.46
N ASP A 86 -0.97 -5.46 -1.64
CA ASP A 86 -0.26 -4.22 -1.99
C ASP A 86 0.77 -4.44 -3.10
N LEU A 87 1.44 -5.61 -3.08
CA LEU A 87 2.35 -6.03 -4.15
C LEU A 87 1.59 -6.24 -5.48
N VAL A 88 0.45 -6.93 -5.44
CA VAL A 88 -0.42 -7.17 -6.60
C VAL A 88 -0.95 -5.85 -7.13
N ILE A 89 -1.50 -4.96 -6.28
CA ILE A 89 -2.03 -3.66 -6.70
C ILE A 89 -0.94 -2.84 -7.38
N THR A 90 0.25 -2.76 -6.77
CA THR A 90 1.37 -1.99 -7.33
C THR A 90 1.78 -2.53 -8.70
N ARG A 91 1.92 -3.86 -8.83
CA ARG A 91 2.29 -4.50 -10.10
C ARG A 91 1.21 -4.34 -11.16
N ALA A 92 -0.05 -4.59 -10.80
CA ALA A 92 -1.19 -4.49 -11.69
C ALA A 92 -1.37 -3.06 -12.19
N LEU A 93 -1.23 -2.04 -11.33
CA LEU A 93 -1.31 -0.63 -11.75
C LEU A 93 -0.27 -0.28 -12.81
N ALA A 94 0.98 -0.74 -12.65
CA ALA A 94 2.04 -0.51 -13.63
C ALA A 94 1.70 -1.17 -14.98
N GLU A 95 1.28 -2.43 -14.95
CA GLU A 95 0.97 -3.21 -16.16
C GLU A 95 -0.28 -2.73 -16.89
N ILE A 96 -1.33 -2.35 -16.15
CA ILE A 96 -2.55 -1.75 -16.70
C ILE A 96 -2.23 -0.44 -17.40
N ARG A 97 -1.45 0.45 -16.77
CA ARG A 97 -1.06 1.74 -17.37
C ARG A 97 -0.32 1.53 -18.68
N GLU A 98 0.65 0.62 -18.72
CA GLU A 98 1.41 0.33 -19.93
C GLU A 98 0.52 -0.24 -21.04
N THR A 99 -0.36 -1.18 -20.68
CA THR A 99 -1.27 -1.85 -21.62
C THR A 99 -2.27 -0.88 -22.22
N VAL A 100 -2.88 0.00 -21.41
CA VAL A 100 -3.76 1.06 -21.90
C VAL A 100 -3.01 2.01 -22.83
N ALA A 101 -1.81 2.47 -22.46
CA ALA A 101 -1.01 3.36 -23.30
C ALA A 101 -0.58 2.70 -24.63
N ARG A 102 -0.33 1.38 -24.64
CA ARG A 102 -0.01 0.62 -25.85
C ARG A 102 -1.23 0.47 -26.75
N GLU A 103 -2.39 0.19 -26.17
CA GLU A 103 -3.64 0.03 -26.90
C GLU A 103 -4.13 1.34 -27.52
N LYS A 104 -4.07 2.46 -26.78
CA LYS A 104 -4.35 3.80 -27.30
C LYS A 104 -3.44 4.14 -28.49
N ARG A 105 -2.14 3.87 -28.37
CA ARG A 105 -1.16 4.05 -29.46
C ARG A 105 -1.50 3.19 -30.68
N ARG A 106 -1.88 1.92 -30.48
CA ARG A 106 -2.27 1.00 -31.55
C ARG A 106 -3.50 1.50 -32.32
N ARG A 107 -4.47 2.10 -31.62
CA ARG A 107 -5.70 2.63 -32.21
C ARG A 107 -5.54 4.03 -32.81
N GLY A 108 -4.42 4.71 -32.57
CA GLY A 108 -4.23 6.11 -32.96
C GLY A 108 -5.13 7.09 -32.19
N GLU A 109 -5.69 6.66 -31.06
CA GLU A 109 -6.56 7.49 -30.22
C GLU A 109 -5.69 8.36 -29.32
N LEU A 110 -5.85 9.68 -29.45
CA LEU A 110 -5.20 10.69 -28.61
C LEU A 110 -6.25 11.32 -27.69
N GLY A 111 -6.23 10.96 -26.42
CA GLY A 111 -7.02 11.66 -25.40
C GLY A 111 -6.38 12.99 -25.00
N PHE A 112 -7.13 13.83 -24.30
CA PHE A 112 -6.61 15.10 -23.75
C PHE A 112 -5.41 14.88 -22.83
N ASP A 113 -5.48 13.90 -21.93
CA ASP A 113 -4.37 13.53 -21.04
C ASP A 113 -3.12 13.10 -21.81
N ASP A 114 -3.30 12.43 -22.95
CA ASP A 114 -2.19 11.97 -23.79
C ASP A 114 -1.52 13.17 -24.49
N MET A 115 -2.30 14.19 -24.89
CA MET A 115 -1.78 15.43 -25.46
C MET A 115 -0.97 16.22 -24.42
N LEU A 116 -1.51 16.41 -23.21
CA LEU A 116 -0.80 17.08 -22.12
C LEU A 116 0.47 16.32 -21.72
N SER A 117 0.39 14.99 -21.64
CA SER A 117 1.55 14.14 -21.31
C SER A 117 2.65 14.20 -22.37
N ARG A 118 2.29 14.27 -23.65
CA ARG A 118 3.26 14.45 -24.74
C ARG A 118 3.89 15.83 -24.70
N LEU A 119 3.10 16.89 -24.45
CA LEU A 119 3.63 18.24 -24.32
C LEU A 119 4.59 18.35 -23.13
N ASP A 120 4.22 17.84 -21.95
CA ASP A 120 5.09 17.80 -20.77
C ASP A 120 6.40 17.06 -21.07
N SER A 121 6.31 15.90 -21.73
CA SER A 121 7.49 15.12 -22.13
C SER A 121 8.38 15.87 -23.12
N ALA A 122 7.78 16.53 -24.13
CA ALA A 122 8.52 17.29 -25.14
C ALA A 122 9.19 18.54 -24.56
N LEU A 123 8.56 19.21 -23.59
CA LEU A 123 9.15 20.36 -22.89
C LEU A 123 10.30 19.98 -21.95
N ARG A 124 10.41 18.70 -21.58
CA ARG A 124 11.47 18.14 -20.74
C ARG A 124 12.59 17.46 -21.52
N SER A 125 12.45 17.30 -22.85
CA SER A 125 13.51 16.76 -23.69
C SER A 125 14.60 17.80 -23.95
N GLU A 126 15.69 17.40 -24.60
CA GLU A 126 16.78 18.28 -25.02
C GLU A 126 16.31 19.45 -25.90
N SER A 127 15.29 19.21 -26.75
CA SER A 127 14.66 20.22 -27.58
C SER A 127 13.61 21.07 -26.86
N GLY A 128 13.43 20.87 -25.56
CA GLY A 128 12.34 21.47 -24.78
C GLY A 128 12.39 23.00 -24.72
N GLU A 129 13.57 23.61 -24.68
CA GLU A 129 13.70 25.08 -24.70
C GLU A 129 13.30 25.69 -26.04
N VAL A 130 13.62 25.01 -27.15
CA VAL A 130 13.20 25.45 -28.50
C VAL A 130 11.68 25.45 -28.60
N LEU A 131 11.05 24.38 -28.09
CA LEU A 131 9.59 24.28 -28.04
C LEU A 131 8.98 25.35 -27.13
N ALA A 132 9.50 25.53 -25.93
CA ALA A 132 9.01 26.52 -24.98
C ALA A 132 9.13 27.95 -25.53
N ALA A 133 10.26 28.28 -26.17
CA ALA A 133 10.48 29.56 -26.83
C ALA A 133 9.49 29.78 -27.97
N ALA A 134 9.27 28.79 -28.84
CA ALA A 134 8.28 28.89 -29.91
C ALA A 134 6.86 29.15 -29.38
N ILE A 135 6.47 28.48 -28.29
CA ILE A 135 5.17 28.72 -27.64
C ILE A 135 5.10 30.13 -27.07
N ARG A 136 6.12 30.59 -26.33
CA ARG A 136 6.18 31.95 -25.79
C ARG A 136 6.12 33.03 -26.88
N THR A 137 6.79 32.82 -28.01
CA THR A 137 6.73 33.74 -29.15
C THR A 137 5.32 33.83 -29.72
N ARG A 138 4.60 32.70 -29.78
CA ARG A 138 3.22 32.66 -30.28
C ARG A 138 2.21 33.23 -29.28
N PHE A 139 2.43 32.97 -27.99
CA PHE A 139 1.57 33.32 -26.86
C PHE A 139 2.42 33.98 -25.76
N PRO A 140 2.78 35.27 -25.92
CA PRO A 140 3.61 35.96 -24.94
C PRO A 140 2.89 36.16 -23.59
N VAL A 141 1.56 36.17 -23.61
CA VAL A 141 0.73 36.23 -22.40
C VAL A 141 -0.23 35.05 -22.41
N ALA A 142 -0.29 34.33 -21.29
CA ALA A 142 -1.23 33.25 -21.04
C ALA A 142 -2.06 33.54 -19.79
N MET A 143 -3.37 33.31 -19.87
CA MET A 143 -4.30 33.40 -18.75
C MET A 143 -4.92 32.03 -18.53
N ILE A 144 -4.74 31.49 -17.33
CA ILE A 144 -5.30 30.21 -16.91
C ILE A 144 -6.39 30.51 -15.89
N ASP A 145 -7.63 30.31 -16.31
CA ASP A 145 -8.80 30.41 -15.45
C ASP A 145 -9.03 29.09 -14.71
N GLU A 146 -9.78 29.14 -13.60
CA GLU A 146 -10.07 27.98 -12.74
C GLU A 146 -8.80 27.22 -12.31
N PHE A 147 -7.74 27.95 -11.95
CA PHE A 147 -6.43 27.37 -11.65
C PHE A 147 -6.45 26.39 -10.46
N GLN A 148 -7.40 26.53 -9.54
CA GLN A 148 -7.58 25.59 -8.42
C GLN A 148 -7.91 24.16 -8.86
N ASP A 149 -8.47 23.98 -10.07
CA ASP A 149 -8.79 22.67 -10.65
C ASP A 149 -7.64 22.07 -11.47
N THR A 150 -6.49 22.75 -11.53
CA THR A 150 -5.34 22.27 -12.32
C THR A 150 -4.54 21.18 -11.61
N ASP A 151 -4.07 20.21 -12.40
CA ASP A 151 -3.25 19.12 -11.89
C ASP A 151 -1.73 19.44 -11.91
N PRO A 152 -0.88 18.65 -11.23
CA PRO A 152 0.57 18.88 -11.20
C PRO A 152 1.28 18.81 -12.57
N GLN A 153 0.72 18.12 -13.57
CA GLN A 153 1.25 18.09 -14.93
C GLN A 153 0.97 19.40 -15.66
N GLN A 154 -0.26 19.90 -15.62
CA GLN A 154 -0.63 21.17 -16.21
C GLN A 154 0.20 22.32 -15.63
N TYR A 155 0.34 22.39 -14.31
CA TYR A 155 1.16 23.41 -13.66
C TYR A 155 2.64 23.34 -14.10
N ARG A 156 3.17 22.12 -14.27
CA ARG A 156 4.55 21.92 -14.75
C ARG A 156 4.74 22.37 -16.19
N ILE A 157 3.74 22.19 -17.06
CA ILE A 157 3.75 22.72 -18.43
C ILE A 157 3.78 24.25 -18.39
N PHE A 158 2.84 24.87 -17.66
CA PHE A 158 2.73 26.33 -17.62
C PHE A 158 4.00 26.99 -17.06
N ARG A 159 4.55 26.46 -15.96
CA ARG A 159 5.80 27.00 -15.41
C ARG A 159 6.96 26.81 -16.39
N ARG A 160 7.03 25.69 -17.10
CA ARG A 160 8.14 25.40 -18.03
C ARG A 160 8.14 26.37 -19.20
N ILE A 161 6.96 26.84 -19.61
CA ILE A 161 6.83 27.77 -20.72
C ILE A 161 7.01 29.22 -20.25
N TRP A 162 6.34 29.70 -19.20
CA TRP A 162 6.28 31.14 -18.89
C TRP A 162 6.99 31.60 -17.60
N HIS A 163 7.38 30.70 -16.70
CA HIS A 163 7.92 31.11 -15.40
C HIS A 163 9.31 31.77 -15.52
N HIS A 164 9.47 32.96 -14.91
CA HIS A 164 10.69 33.78 -14.96
C HIS A 164 11.20 34.08 -16.38
N GLN A 165 10.29 34.22 -17.34
CA GLN A 165 10.64 34.56 -18.72
C GLN A 165 10.36 36.05 -18.98
N PRO A 166 11.39 36.87 -19.30
CA PRO A 166 11.21 38.27 -19.64
C PRO A 166 10.24 38.45 -20.81
N GLU A 167 9.59 39.62 -20.88
CA GLU A 167 8.65 39.97 -21.97
C GLU A 167 7.45 39.01 -22.10
N THR A 168 7.18 38.20 -21.08
CA THR A 168 6.00 37.32 -21.02
C THR A 168 5.25 37.46 -19.71
N ALA A 169 3.98 37.05 -19.71
CA ALA A 169 3.16 37.03 -18.50
C ALA A 169 2.34 35.73 -18.41
N LEU A 170 2.27 35.17 -17.20
CA LEU A 170 1.39 34.07 -16.83
C LEU A 170 0.43 34.55 -15.75
N LEU A 171 -0.83 34.71 -16.11
CA LEU A 171 -1.91 35.10 -15.20
C LEU A 171 -2.64 33.83 -14.77
N LEU A 172 -2.65 33.56 -13.47
CA LEU A 172 -3.36 32.42 -12.88
C LEU A 172 -4.54 32.98 -12.08
N ILE A 173 -5.75 32.60 -12.46
CA ILE A 173 -7.00 33.07 -11.85
C ILE A 173 -7.69 31.86 -11.24
N GLY A 174 -8.21 32.00 -10.03
CA GLY A 174 -8.90 30.92 -9.32
C GLY A 174 -9.26 31.30 -7.89
N ASP A 175 -10.00 30.41 -7.22
CA ASP A 175 -10.41 30.52 -5.82
C ASP A 175 -10.01 29.21 -5.07
N PRO A 176 -9.11 29.26 -4.07
CA PRO A 176 -8.52 28.07 -3.45
C PRO A 176 -9.44 27.30 -2.48
#